data_AF-A0A2W4I3H9-F1
#
_entry.id   AF-A0A2W4I3H9-F1
#
_cell.length_a   1.000
_cell.length_b   1.000
_cell.length_c   1.000
_cell.angle_alpha   90.00
_cell.angle_beta   90.00
_cell.angle_gamma   90.00
#
_symmetry.space_group_name_H-M   'P 1'
#
loop_
_entity.id
_entity.type
_entity.pdbx_description
1 polymer ?
#
loop_
_entity_poly.entity_id
_entity_poly.type
_entity_poly.pdbx_seq_one_letter_code
_entity_poly.pdbx_strand_id
1 'polypeptide(L)'
;MNESKNDGAAATKDQQDQKPAVDRRRASLPQPDFSHYKKAEAWPGPKYLFVGHSYNVELDNKEGEGVDNRAGAIKALFSKDVKWIPVAEALGNQNFSGTLSRFEHDLLSRLPESSLVGEAISTTDGTEIKHSFTIWREERRGRREDRKA
;
A
#
# COMPACT_ATOMS: atom_id res chain seq x y z
N MET A 1 -24.33 -33.02 34.11
CA MET A 1 -24.05 -31.59 33.88
C MET A 1 -22.55 -31.49 33.64
N ASN A 2 -22.14 -31.43 32.37
CA ASN A 2 -20.73 -31.32 31.98
C ASN A 2 -20.41 -29.86 31.72
N GLU A 3 -19.60 -29.24 32.57
CA GLU A 3 -18.91 -27.99 32.25
C GLU A 3 -17.46 -28.33 31.89
N SER A 4 -17.22 -28.46 30.58
CA SER A 4 -15.88 -28.42 30.01
C SER A 4 -15.41 -26.96 30.03
N LYS A 5 -14.49 -26.63 30.95
CA LYS A 5 -13.74 -25.37 30.88
C LYS A 5 -12.73 -25.47 29.75
N ASN A 6 -12.86 -24.56 28.79
CA ASN A 6 -12.05 -24.45 27.60
C ASN A 6 -10.71 -23.79 27.95
N ASP A 7 -9.62 -24.52 27.74
CA ASP A 7 -8.26 -24.00 27.71
C ASP A 7 -8.07 -23.06 26.52
N GLY A 8 -7.25 -22.00 26.68
CA GLY A 8 -6.68 -21.28 25.54
C GLY A 8 -6.76 -19.76 25.61
N ALA A 9 -6.14 -19.15 26.62
CA ALA A 9 -5.81 -17.72 26.58
C ALA A 9 -4.54 -17.42 27.36
N ALA A 10 -3.42 -18.05 26.97
CA ALA A 10 -2.10 -17.71 27.49
C ALA A 10 -1.04 -17.84 26.39
N ALA A 11 -1.18 -17.05 25.33
CA ALA A 11 -0.19 -16.95 24.28
C ALA A 11 -0.03 -15.48 23.87
N THR A 12 0.51 -14.62 24.74
CA THR A 12 0.63 -13.19 24.36
C THR A 12 1.77 -12.38 24.97
N LYS A 13 2.69 -12.93 25.79
CA LYS A 13 3.86 -12.16 26.25
C LYS A 13 5.20 -12.71 25.78
N ASP A 14 5.42 -14.02 25.85
CA ASP A 14 6.75 -14.60 25.57
C ASP A 14 7.17 -14.58 24.08
N GLN A 15 6.23 -14.40 23.14
CA GLN A 15 6.56 -14.35 21.70
C GLN A 15 6.97 -12.96 21.19
N GLN A 16 6.69 -11.88 21.94
CA GLN A 16 7.08 -10.54 21.50
C GLN A 16 8.58 -10.27 21.72
N ASP A 17 9.22 -10.91 22.70
CA ASP A 17 10.63 -10.70 23.03
C ASP A 17 11.62 -11.42 22.11
N GLN A 18 11.16 -12.37 21.29
CA GLN A 18 11.99 -13.07 20.32
C GLN A 18 12.15 -12.33 18.98
N LYS A 19 11.45 -11.22 18.78
CA LYS A 19 11.60 -10.43 17.56
C LYS A 19 12.86 -9.55 17.63
N PRO A 20 13.63 -9.46 16.53
CA PRO A 20 14.73 -8.51 16.39
C PRO A 20 14.33 -7.12 16.90
N ALA A 21 15.23 -6.39 17.54
CA ALA A 21 14.93 -5.09 18.17
C ALA A 21 14.29 -4.08 17.18
N VAL A 22 14.66 -4.16 15.90
CA VAL A 22 14.09 -3.37 14.80
C VAL A 22 12.59 -3.67 14.61
N ASP A 23 12.19 -4.94 14.68
CA ASP A 23 10.80 -5.37 14.50
C ASP A 23 9.93 -4.99 15.70
N ARG A 24 10.48 -5.05 16.93
CA ARG A 24 9.79 -4.54 18.12
C ARG A 24 9.53 -3.03 18.04
N ARG A 25 10.54 -2.28 17.59
CA ARG A 25 10.42 -0.82 17.44
C ARG A 25 9.42 -0.43 16.36
N ARG A 26 9.41 -1.15 15.22
CA ARG A 26 8.41 -0.94 14.15
C ARG A 26 6.99 -1.26 14.61
N ALA A 27 6.81 -2.32 15.40
CA ALA A 27 5.50 -2.70 15.93
C ALA A 27 4.94 -1.69 16.95
N SER A 28 5.80 -0.91 17.61
CA SER A 28 5.38 0.14 18.55
C SER A 28 5.08 1.49 17.90
N LEU A 29 5.44 1.70 16.62
CA LEU A 29 5.16 2.95 15.92
C LEU A 29 3.73 2.94 15.37
N PRO A 30 2.99 4.06 15.47
CA PRO A 30 1.66 4.16 14.89
C PRO A 30 1.76 3.92 13.38
N GLN A 31 1.18 2.82 12.91
CA GLN A 31 1.11 2.51 11.48
C GLN A 31 -0.17 3.14 10.90
N PRO A 32 -0.10 3.76 9.72
CA PRO A 32 -1.29 4.24 9.03
C PRO A 32 -2.23 3.06 8.73
N ASP A 33 -3.53 3.30 8.92
CA ASP A 33 -4.55 2.29 8.63
C ASP A 33 -4.96 2.37 7.15
N PHE A 34 -4.77 1.28 6.42
CA PHE A 34 -5.16 1.13 5.01
C PHE A 34 -6.44 0.31 4.82
N SER A 35 -7.18 0.04 5.90
CA SER A 35 -8.38 -0.81 5.86
C SER A 35 -9.47 -0.26 4.96
N HIS A 36 -9.54 1.06 4.73
CA HIS A 36 -10.45 1.66 3.74
C HIS A 36 -10.29 1.03 2.35
N TYR A 37 -9.06 0.77 1.92
CA TYR A 37 -8.75 0.24 0.60
C TYR A 37 -9.14 -1.23 0.39
N LYS A 38 -9.47 -1.94 1.47
CA LYS A 38 -9.91 -3.35 1.41
C LYS A 38 -11.43 -3.50 1.24
N LYS A 39 -12.17 -2.39 1.25
CA LYS A 39 -13.63 -2.40 1.07
C LYS A 39 -13.97 -2.62 -0.41
N ALA A 40 -15.10 -3.28 -0.69
CA ALA A 40 -15.53 -3.59 -2.06
C ALA A 40 -15.77 -2.34 -2.94
N GLU A 41 -16.11 -1.21 -2.31
CA GLU A 41 -16.32 0.09 -2.96
C GLU A 41 -15.11 1.01 -2.84
N ALA A 42 -13.96 0.49 -2.40
CA ALA A 42 -12.75 1.28 -2.35
C ALA A 42 -12.39 1.75 -3.77
N TRP A 43 -11.90 2.98 -3.83
CA TRP A 43 -11.27 3.54 -5.02
C TRP A 43 -10.17 2.62 -5.50
N PRO A 44 -9.95 2.39 -6.81
CA PRO A 44 -10.57 3.03 -7.98
C PRO A 44 -11.87 2.33 -8.44
N GLY A 45 -12.50 1.52 -7.59
CA GLY A 45 -13.80 0.90 -7.83
C GLY A 45 -13.75 -0.63 -7.84
N PRO A 46 -14.91 -1.29 -7.99
CA PRO A 46 -15.10 -2.71 -7.71
C PRO A 46 -14.35 -3.66 -8.68
N LYS A 47 -13.85 -3.14 -9.81
CA LYS A 47 -13.04 -3.91 -10.75
C LYS A 47 -11.57 -4.01 -10.34
N TYR A 48 -11.14 -3.34 -9.29
CA TYR A 48 -9.75 -3.29 -8.88
C TYR A 48 -9.57 -3.84 -7.47
N LEU A 49 -8.46 -4.52 -7.27
CA LEU A 49 -8.02 -5.03 -5.98
C LEU A 49 -6.86 -4.20 -5.46
N PHE A 50 -6.94 -3.82 -4.20
CA PHE A 50 -5.80 -3.26 -3.48
C PHE A 50 -4.72 -4.33 -3.33
N VAL A 51 -3.52 -4.06 -3.85
CA VAL A 51 -2.38 -4.98 -3.79
C VAL A 51 -1.46 -4.61 -2.63
N GLY A 52 -1.26 -3.33 -2.38
CA GLY A 52 -0.38 -2.84 -1.33
C GLY A 52 -0.08 -1.35 -1.45
N HIS A 53 0.86 -0.89 -0.64
CA HIS A 53 1.30 0.51 -0.59
C HIS A 53 2.83 0.58 -0.42
N SER A 54 3.41 1.73 -0.73
CA SER A 54 4.86 1.97 -0.55
C SER A 54 5.25 2.59 0.78
N TYR A 55 4.31 2.76 1.72
CA TYR A 55 4.59 3.37 3.02
C TYR A 55 5.79 2.74 3.71
N ASN A 56 6.70 3.61 4.15
CA ASN A 56 7.88 3.24 4.91
C ASN A 56 7.95 4.11 6.16
N VAL A 57 7.75 3.49 7.31
CA VAL A 57 7.75 4.13 8.64
C VAL A 57 9.03 4.92 8.94
N GLU A 58 10.15 4.57 8.28
CA GLU A 58 11.40 5.29 8.46
C GLU A 58 11.43 6.64 7.72
N LEU A 59 10.56 6.85 6.73
CA LEU A 59 10.43 8.12 6.02
C LEU A 59 9.49 9.08 6.74
N ASP A 60 8.54 8.56 7.50
CA ASP A 60 7.50 9.35 8.17
C ASP A 60 8.04 10.29 9.25
N ASN A 61 9.17 9.91 9.87
CA ASN A 61 9.84 10.70 10.91
C ASN A 61 11.15 11.36 10.42
N LYS A 62 11.41 11.33 9.11
CA LYS A 62 12.62 11.94 8.52
C LYS A 62 12.24 13.20 7.76
N GLU A 63 12.94 14.28 8.09
CA GLU A 63 12.97 15.49 7.27
C GLU A 63 14.23 15.48 6.40
N GLY A 64 14.12 15.96 5.17
CA GLY A 64 15.28 16.10 4.29
C GLY A 64 14.92 16.06 2.81
N GLU A 65 15.84 16.58 2.00
CA GLU A 65 15.67 16.80 0.56
C GLU A 65 15.21 15.55 -0.21
N GLY A 66 15.70 14.36 0.17
CA GLY A 66 15.27 13.10 -0.45
C GLY A 66 13.80 12.73 -0.19
N VAL A 67 13.28 13.03 1.01
CA VAL A 67 11.87 12.79 1.37
C VAL A 67 10.98 13.80 0.67
N ASP A 68 11.40 15.06 0.63
CA ASP A 68 10.68 16.15 -0.04
C ASP A 68 10.63 15.93 -1.56
N ASN A 69 11.75 15.52 -2.16
CA ASN A 69 11.83 15.18 -3.58
C ASN A 69 10.89 14.03 -3.93
N ARG A 70 10.85 12.98 -3.09
CA ARG A 70 9.92 11.86 -3.27
C ARG A 70 8.47 12.31 -3.15
N ALA A 71 8.14 13.06 -2.09
CA ALA A 71 6.78 13.56 -1.89
C ALA A 71 6.33 14.46 -3.05
N GLY A 72 7.21 15.33 -3.54
CA GLY A 72 6.96 16.17 -4.71
C GLY A 72 6.74 15.35 -5.98
N ALA A 73 7.58 14.34 -6.22
CA ALA A 73 7.47 13.48 -7.40
C ALA A 73 6.19 12.63 -7.38
N ILE A 74 5.80 12.08 -6.23
CA ILE A 74 4.54 11.36 -6.06
C ILE A 74 3.36 12.30 -6.28
N LYS A 75 3.37 13.48 -5.64
CA LYS A 75 2.30 14.47 -5.78
C LYS A 75 2.13 14.93 -7.23
N ALA A 76 3.22 15.04 -7.99
CA ALA A 76 3.17 15.46 -9.39
C ALA A 76 2.51 14.42 -10.32
N LEU A 77 2.35 13.17 -9.89
CA LEU A 77 1.59 12.17 -10.64
C LEU A 77 0.08 12.40 -10.58
N PHE A 78 -0.39 13.09 -9.54
CA PHE A 78 -1.81 13.24 -9.25
C PHE A 78 -2.24 14.70 -9.39
N SER A 79 -3.45 14.90 -9.89
CA SER A 79 -4.07 16.21 -9.98
C SER A 79 -5.40 16.18 -9.22
N LYS A 80 -6.08 17.33 -9.11
CA LYS A 80 -7.39 17.37 -8.41
C LYS A 80 -8.38 16.34 -8.95
N ASP A 81 -8.32 16.05 -10.25
CA ASP A 81 -9.25 15.17 -10.95
C ASP A 81 -8.65 13.77 -11.21
N VAL A 82 -7.34 13.60 -11.02
CA VAL A 82 -6.62 12.35 -11.30
C VAL A 82 -6.15 11.74 -9.98
N LYS A 83 -6.89 10.73 -9.51
CA LYS A 83 -6.61 10.01 -8.26
C LYS A 83 -5.81 8.73 -8.43
N TRP A 84 -5.63 8.31 -9.68
CA TRP A 84 -4.83 7.15 -10.07
C TRP A 84 -4.34 7.31 -11.50
N ILE A 85 -3.23 6.64 -11.81
CA ILE A 85 -2.67 6.57 -13.16
C ILE A 85 -2.18 5.15 -13.45
N PRO A 86 -2.09 4.73 -14.73
CA PRO A 86 -1.45 3.49 -15.12
C PRO A 86 -0.01 3.39 -14.62
N VAL A 87 0.40 2.22 -14.15
CA VAL A 87 1.78 1.98 -13.68
C VAL A 87 2.81 2.31 -14.77
N ALA A 88 2.52 1.98 -16.03
CA ALA A 88 3.41 2.30 -17.16
C ALA A 88 3.61 3.81 -17.33
N GLU A 89 2.55 4.61 -17.17
CA GLU A 89 2.62 6.07 -17.22
C GLU A 89 3.41 6.62 -16.03
N ALA A 90 3.15 6.10 -14.83
CA ALA A 90 3.91 6.47 -13.63
C ALA A 90 5.41 6.21 -13.80
N LEU A 91 5.80 5.02 -14.28
CA LEU A 91 7.20 4.66 -14.52
C LEU A 91 7.85 5.48 -15.64
N GLY A 92 7.05 5.97 -16.61
CA GLY A 92 7.53 6.90 -17.64
C GLY A 92 7.93 8.27 -17.09
N ASN A 93 7.43 8.65 -15.91
CA ASN A 93 7.85 9.87 -15.23
C ASN A 93 9.22 9.67 -14.57
N GLN A 94 10.24 10.34 -15.11
CA GLN A 94 11.63 10.21 -14.63
C GLN A 94 11.83 10.69 -13.19
N ASN A 95 11.08 11.73 -12.76
CA ASN A 95 11.17 12.23 -11.40
C ASN A 95 10.61 11.20 -10.41
N PHE A 96 9.47 10.59 -10.74
CA PHE A 96 8.88 9.54 -9.91
C PHE A 96 9.76 8.30 -9.87
N SER A 97 10.10 7.74 -11.04
CA SER A 97 10.91 6.51 -11.14
C SER A 97 12.29 6.66 -10.47
N GLY A 98 12.91 7.86 -10.54
CA GLY A 98 14.17 8.17 -9.86
C GLY A 98 14.08 8.19 -8.33
N THR A 99 12.88 8.37 -7.75
CA THR A 99 12.66 8.38 -6.29
C THR A 99 12.27 7.03 -5.71
N LEU A 100 12.08 6.02 -6.57
CA LEU A 100 11.75 4.68 -6.16
C LEU A 100 12.98 3.96 -5.63
N SER A 101 12.80 3.18 -4.58
CA SER A 101 13.77 2.15 -4.21
C SER A 101 13.83 1.09 -5.31
N ARG A 102 14.95 0.35 -5.36
CA ARG A 102 15.13 -0.76 -6.30
C ARG A 102 13.99 -1.78 -6.23
N PHE A 103 13.48 -2.07 -5.03
CA PHE A 103 12.39 -3.03 -4.85
C PHE A 103 11.06 -2.51 -5.37
N GLU A 104 10.74 -1.23 -5.15
CA GLU A 104 9.52 -0.62 -5.69
C GLU A 104 9.56 -0.58 -7.21
N HIS A 105 10.70 -0.17 -7.78
CA HIS A 105 10.86 -0.12 -9.22
C HIS A 105 10.71 -1.51 -9.86
N ASP A 106 11.36 -2.54 -9.29
CA ASP A 106 11.26 -3.92 -9.77
C ASP A 106 9.87 -4.52 -9.56
N LEU A 107 9.19 -4.18 -8.47
CA LEU A 107 7.80 -4.58 -8.25
C LEU A 107 6.90 -3.97 -9.33
N LEU A 108 6.94 -2.65 -9.49
CA LEU A 108 6.07 -1.92 -10.43
C LEU A 108 6.31 -2.36 -11.88
N SER A 109 7.57 -2.57 -12.29
CA SER A 109 7.88 -2.99 -13.67
C SER A 109 7.36 -4.38 -14.03
N ARG A 110 7.08 -5.23 -13.04
CA ARG A 110 6.54 -6.58 -13.23
C ARG A 110 5.01 -6.63 -13.14
N LEU A 111 4.37 -5.53 -12.75
CA LEU A 111 2.91 -5.49 -12.67
C LEU A 111 2.29 -5.51 -14.08
N PRO A 112 1.11 -6.14 -14.25
CA PRO A 112 0.37 -6.06 -15.50
C PRO A 112 0.08 -4.61 -15.91
N GLU A 113 -0.03 -4.34 -17.22
CA GLU A 113 -0.36 -3.00 -17.76
C GLU A 113 -1.66 -2.42 -17.21
N SER A 114 -2.62 -3.28 -16.82
CA SER A 114 -3.88 -2.88 -16.19
C SER A 114 -3.76 -2.49 -14.72
N SER A 115 -2.54 -2.38 -14.19
CA SER A 115 -2.29 -1.98 -12.81
C SER A 115 -2.18 -0.47 -12.71
N LEU A 116 -2.62 0.06 -11.57
CA LEU A 116 -2.65 1.50 -11.31
C LEU A 116 -1.83 1.84 -10.07
N VAL A 117 -1.28 3.05 -10.08
CA VAL A 117 -0.73 3.72 -8.90
C VAL A 117 -1.73 4.79 -8.46
N GLY A 118 -2.01 4.88 -7.17
CA GLY A 118 -2.93 5.87 -6.60
C GLY A 118 -2.34 6.61 -5.40
N GLU A 119 -3.06 7.65 -4.96
CA GLU A 119 -2.74 8.35 -3.71
C GLU A 119 -2.80 7.38 -2.51
N ALA A 120 -1.99 7.64 -1.48
CA ALA A 120 -2.04 6.92 -0.22
C ALA A 120 -2.68 7.81 0.85
N ILE A 121 -3.76 7.33 1.46
CA ILE A 121 -4.55 8.03 2.47
C ILE A 121 -4.68 7.13 3.69
N SER A 122 -4.41 7.69 4.86
CA SER A 122 -4.62 7.03 6.14
C SER A 122 -6.11 7.07 6.50
N THR A 123 -6.65 5.92 6.90
CA THR A 123 -8.07 5.78 7.29
C THR A 123 -8.34 6.38 8.68
N THR A 124 -7.31 6.48 9.54
CA THR A 124 -7.45 6.94 10.93
C THR A 124 -7.83 8.41 11.00
N ASP A 125 -7.31 9.23 10.11
CA ASP A 125 -7.41 10.69 10.12
C ASP A 125 -7.78 11.28 8.74
N GLY A 126 -7.89 10.45 7.71
CA GLY A 126 -8.12 10.90 6.34
C GLY A 126 -6.92 11.62 5.73
N THR A 127 -5.75 11.58 6.38
CA THR A 127 -4.59 12.36 5.95
C THR A 127 -3.87 11.67 4.79
N GLU A 128 -3.50 12.46 3.81
CA GLU A 128 -2.64 12.02 2.70
C GLU A 128 -1.23 11.72 3.20
N ILE A 129 -0.74 10.52 2.89
CA ILE A 129 0.61 10.06 3.19
C ILE A 129 1.50 10.40 1.99
N LYS A 130 1.96 11.66 1.95
CA LYS A 130 2.57 12.31 0.77
C LYS A 130 3.75 11.56 0.15
N HIS A 131 4.51 10.80 0.94
CA HIS A 131 5.69 10.06 0.49
C HIS A 131 5.37 8.59 0.15
N SER A 132 4.09 8.22 0.14
CA SER A 132 3.60 6.88 -0.17
C SER A 132 2.60 6.94 -1.32
N PHE A 133 2.48 5.83 -2.03
CA PHE A 133 1.48 5.59 -3.05
C PHE A 133 0.84 4.22 -2.82
N THR A 134 -0.35 4.01 -3.39
CA THR A 134 -1.07 2.75 -3.38
C THR A 134 -0.93 2.04 -4.73
N ILE A 135 -1.02 0.71 -4.71
CA ILE A 135 -0.92 -0.14 -5.89
C ILE A 135 -2.23 -0.91 -6.04
N TRP A 136 -2.78 -0.85 -7.24
CA TRP A 136 -4.05 -1.47 -7.59
C TRP A 136 -3.88 -2.37 -8.80
N ARG A 137 -4.58 -3.50 -8.81
CA ARG A 137 -4.60 -4.41 -9.95
C ARG A 137 -6.02 -4.71 -10.34
N GLU A 138 -6.32 -4.64 -11.63
CA GLU A 138 -7.62 -5.05 -12.15
C GLU A 138 -7.90 -6.52 -11.81
N GLU A 139 -9.06 -6.76 -11.20
CA GLU A 139 -9.58 -8.08 -10.89
C GLU A 139 -10.04 -8.73 -12.19
N ARG A 140 -9.25 -9.68 -12.70
CA ARG A 140 -9.63 -10.51 -13.85
C ARG A 140 -10.65 -11.60 -13.47
N ARG A 141 -11.69 -11.27 -12.68
CA ARG A 141 -12.81 -12.20 -12.43
C ARG A 141 -13.52 -12.45 -13.75
N GLY A 142 -13.09 -13.51 -14.43
CA GLY A 142 -13.81 -14.17 -15.51
C GLY A 142 -14.00 -13.38 -16.81
N ARG A 143 -12.93 -13.18 -17.59
CA ARG A 143 -13.05 -13.30 -19.07
C ARG A 143 -13.28 -14.77 -19.44
N ARG A 144 -14.33 -15.38 -18.88
CA ARG A 144 -14.81 -16.73 -19.21
C ARG A 144 -15.97 -16.69 -20.20
N GLU A 145 -16.47 -15.50 -20.55
CA GLU A 145 -17.60 -15.34 -21.47
C GLU A 145 -17.19 -15.30 -22.96
N ASP A 146 -15.93 -15.05 -23.30
CA ASP A 146 -15.51 -14.93 -24.72
C ASP A 146 -14.84 -16.19 -25.32
N ARG A 147 -14.91 -17.35 -24.65
CA ARG A 147 -14.44 -18.66 -25.18
C ARG A 147 -15.57 -19.56 -25.66
N LYS A 148 -16.66 -18.96 -26.15
CA LYS A 148 -17.67 -19.63 -26.96
C LYS A 148 -17.99 -18.76 -28.18
N ALA A 149 -17.05 -18.73 -29.13
CA ALA A 149 -17.31 -18.42 -30.52
C ALA A 149 -16.64 -19.51 -31.36
#